data_AF-A0A1Y2NTS6-F1
#
_entry.id   AF-A0A1Y2NTS6-F1
#
_cell.length_a   1.000
_cell.length_b   1.000
_cell.length_c   1.000
_cell.angle_alpha   90.00
_cell.angle_beta   90.00
_cell.angle_gamma   90.00
#
_symmetry.space_group_name_H-M   'P 1'
#
loop_
_entity.id
_entity.type
_entity.pdbx_description
1 polymer ?
#
loop_
_entity_poly.entity_id
_entity_poly.type
_entity_poly.pdbx_seq_one_letter_code
_entity_poly.pdbx_strand_id
1 'polypeptide(L)'
;MQLVVARIGRAHGIKGEVTVEVRTDEPEVRLAPGAVLATDPASAGPLTIETGRVHSGRLLLRFAGVRDRNAAEALRNTLLIADVDPDERPEEPDEYYDHQLVDLDVVLADGTEVGRITEVSHLPYQDLFVVERADGTEVLIPFVEEIVTEVDLDAQRVVIVPPPGLIDDRAVIATAREAEAGRAGTGHGTAADGAAGGTAADGGARGDGPGRDAGDVRAAGDGDDR
;
A
#
# COMPACT_ATOMS: atom_id res chain seq x y z
N MET A 1 -15.37 9.88 9.74
CA MET A 1 -14.30 10.84 9.37
C MET A 1 -14.53 11.26 7.94
N GLN A 2 -14.29 12.53 7.60
CA GLN A 2 -14.46 13.02 6.24
C GLN A 2 -13.19 12.85 5.40
N LEU A 3 -13.25 12.00 4.37
CA LEU A 3 -12.14 11.73 3.45
C LEU A 3 -12.46 12.30 2.07
N VAL A 4 -11.54 13.09 1.49
CA VAL A 4 -11.69 13.56 0.10
C VAL A 4 -11.30 12.43 -0.86
N VAL A 5 -12.30 11.75 -1.43
CA VAL A 5 -12.09 10.54 -2.23
C VAL A 5 -11.85 10.81 -3.72
N ALA A 6 -12.34 11.95 -4.23
CA ALA A 6 -12.15 12.31 -5.63
C ALA A 6 -12.40 13.80 -5.89
N ARG A 7 -11.94 14.27 -7.05
CA ARG A 7 -12.30 15.58 -7.61
C ARG A 7 -12.98 15.41 -8.96
N ILE A 8 -14.12 16.08 -9.15
CA ILE A 8 -14.84 16.09 -10.42
C ILE A 8 -14.06 16.90 -11.46
N GLY A 9 -13.78 16.27 -12.59
CA GLY A 9 -13.13 16.86 -13.75
C GLY A 9 -14.13 17.42 -14.77
N ARG A 10 -13.79 17.29 -16.06
CA ARG A 10 -14.61 17.79 -17.17
C ARG A 10 -15.80 16.86 -17.46
N ALA A 11 -16.85 17.41 -18.08
CA ALA A 11 -17.92 16.56 -18.61
C ALA A 11 -17.40 15.67 -19.74
N HIS A 12 -18.00 14.49 -19.85
CA HIS A 12 -17.73 13.51 -20.87
C HIS A 12 -19.03 13.21 -21.65
N GLY A 13 -18.97 13.42 -22.97
CA GLY A 13 -20.12 13.23 -23.85
C GLY A 13 -21.30 14.17 -23.53
N ILE A 14 -22.51 13.71 -23.83
CA ILE A 14 -23.75 14.48 -23.67
C ILE A 14 -24.72 13.90 -22.63
N LYS A 15 -24.38 12.75 -22.04
CA LYS A 15 -25.26 11.98 -21.14
C LYS A 15 -25.02 12.30 -19.65
N GLY A 16 -24.34 13.40 -19.34
CA GLY A 16 -24.07 13.82 -17.97
C GLY A 16 -22.96 13.03 -17.26
N GLU A 17 -22.10 12.32 -17.98
CA GLU A 17 -20.91 11.70 -17.39
C GLU A 17 -19.84 12.76 -17.10
N VAL A 18 -19.01 12.55 -16.08
CA VAL A 18 -17.84 13.36 -15.76
C VAL A 18 -16.61 12.47 -15.62
N THR A 19 -15.45 12.99 -15.99
CA THR A 19 -14.17 12.38 -15.57
C THR A 19 -13.92 12.68 -14.10
N VAL A 20 -13.31 11.78 -13.36
CA VAL A 20 -12.86 12.05 -11.97
C VAL A 20 -11.36 11.83 -11.81
N GLU A 21 -10.75 12.67 -10.98
CA GLU A 21 -9.42 12.48 -10.41
C GLU A 21 -9.60 11.76 -9.08
N VAL A 22 -9.20 10.50 -9.02
CA VAL A 22 -9.30 9.66 -7.83
C VAL A 22 -8.24 10.08 -6.81
N ARG A 23 -8.62 10.13 -5.53
CA ARG A 23 -7.78 10.54 -4.40
C ARG A 23 -7.89 9.59 -3.22
N THR A 24 -8.36 8.38 -3.49
CA THR A 24 -8.49 7.30 -2.51
C THR A 24 -7.85 6.05 -3.09
N ASP A 25 -7.27 5.29 -2.19
CA ASP A 25 -6.88 3.89 -2.25
C ASP A 25 -7.98 2.94 -2.72
N GLU A 26 -9.22 3.10 -2.25
CA GLU A 26 -10.32 2.16 -2.54
C GLU A 26 -11.42 2.77 -3.43
N PRO A 27 -11.13 3.13 -4.69
CA PRO A 27 -12.13 3.75 -5.56
C PRO A 27 -13.29 2.82 -5.89
N GLU A 28 -13.05 1.51 -5.92
CA GLU A 28 -14.07 0.52 -6.26
C GLU A 28 -15.18 0.45 -5.22
N VAL A 29 -14.83 0.68 -3.96
CA VAL A 29 -15.76 0.72 -2.81
C VAL A 29 -16.34 2.12 -2.66
N ARG A 30 -15.49 3.15 -2.55
CA ARG A 30 -15.91 4.53 -2.21
C ARG A 30 -16.59 5.26 -3.36
N LEU A 31 -16.33 4.87 -4.61
CA LEU A 31 -16.95 5.46 -5.81
C LEU A 31 -17.90 4.47 -6.50
N ALA A 32 -18.38 3.45 -5.78
CA ALA A 32 -19.34 2.48 -6.28
C ALA A 32 -20.71 3.13 -6.60
N PRO A 33 -21.47 2.59 -7.57
CA PRO A 33 -22.87 2.94 -7.76
C PRO A 33 -23.68 2.80 -6.46
N GLY A 34 -24.43 3.83 -6.10
CA GLY A 34 -25.21 3.92 -4.86
C GLY A 34 -24.54 4.73 -3.75
N ALA A 35 -23.22 4.95 -3.81
CA ALA A 35 -22.52 5.78 -2.83
C ALA A 35 -23.06 7.22 -2.83
N VAL A 36 -23.27 7.78 -1.63
CA VAL A 36 -23.72 9.15 -1.42
C VAL A 36 -22.58 9.94 -0.83
N LEU A 37 -22.05 10.89 -1.60
CA LEU A 37 -20.86 11.64 -1.23
C LEU A 37 -21.24 13.09 -0.93
N ALA A 38 -20.72 13.61 0.17
CA ALA A 38 -20.77 15.04 0.43
C ALA A 38 -19.89 15.79 -0.58
N THR A 39 -20.11 17.09 -0.71
CA THR A 39 -19.38 17.92 -1.68
C THR A 39 -18.72 19.12 -1.05
N ASP A 40 -17.59 19.53 -1.62
CA ASP A 40 -17.00 20.85 -1.43
C ASP A 40 -16.85 21.55 -2.79
N PRO A 41 -17.58 22.66 -3.04
CA PRO A 41 -18.44 23.38 -2.10
C PRO A 41 -19.72 22.62 -1.75
N ALA A 42 -20.19 22.78 -0.51
CA ALA A 42 -21.43 22.16 -0.02
C ALA A 42 -22.68 22.61 -0.79
N SER A 43 -22.61 23.73 -1.51
CA SER A 43 -23.69 24.23 -2.37
C SER A 43 -23.99 23.32 -3.58
N ALA A 44 -23.06 22.45 -3.98
CA ALA A 44 -23.33 21.42 -4.98
C ALA A 44 -24.28 20.33 -4.47
N GLY A 45 -24.45 20.23 -3.14
CA GLY A 45 -25.28 19.24 -2.47
C GLY A 45 -24.68 17.84 -2.52
N PRO A 46 -25.17 16.90 -1.69
CA PRO A 46 -24.72 15.53 -1.74
C PRO A 46 -25.02 14.92 -3.11
N LEU A 47 -24.07 14.17 -3.64
CA LEU A 47 -24.18 13.51 -4.93
C LEU A 47 -24.23 12.00 -4.75
N THR A 48 -25.26 11.38 -5.34
CA THR A 48 -25.37 9.92 -5.40
C THR A 48 -24.81 9.42 -6.72
N ILE A 49 -23.85 8.50 -6.68
CA ILE A 49 -23.29 7.87 -7.88
C ILE A 49 -24.35 6.93 -8.48
N GLU A 50 -24.75 7.16 -9.73
CA GLU A 50 -25.70 6.31 -10.45
C GLU A 50 -24.97 5.22 -11.23
N THR A 51 -23.85 5.57 -11.89
CA THR A 51 -23.02 4.61 -12.64
C THR A 51 -21.56 5.05 -12.63
N GLY A 52 -20.64 4.09 -12.53
CA GLY A 52 -19.20 4.30 -12.73
C GLY A 52 -18.65 3.33 -13.77
N ARG A 53 -17.70 3.78 -14.60
CA ARG A 53 -16.96 2.91 -15.55
C ARG A 53 -15.61 3.50 -15.93
N VAL A 54 -14.64 2.64 -16.24
CA VAL A 54 -13.35 3.07 -16.79
C VAL A 54 -13.43 3.19 -18.31
N HIS A 55 -12.93 4.31 -18.86
CA HIS A 55 -12.80 4.51 -20.29
C HIS A 55 -11.48 5.20 -20.62
N SER A 56 -10.66 4.57 -21.45
CA SER A 56 -9.33 5.07 -21.83
C SER A 56 -8.45 5.45 -20.63
N GLY A 57 -8.43 4.59 -19.60
CA GLY A 57 -7.64 4.78 -18.39
C GLY A 57 -8.14 5.89 -17.46
N ARG A 58 -9.41 6.32 -17.59
CA ARG A 58 -10.02 7.32 -16.71
C ARG A 58 -11.33 6.80 -16.16
N LEU A 59 -11.56 7.02 -14.87
CA LEU A 59 -12.85 6.75 -14.25
C LEU A 59 -13.86 7.81 -14.69
N LEU A 60 -14.99 7.35 -15.21
CA LEU A 60 -16.15 8.16 -15.55
C LEU A 60 -17.28 7.85 -14.57
N LEU A 61 -17.84 8.89 -13.97
CA LEU A 61 -19.00 8.77 -13.09
C LEU A 61 -20.20 9.51 -13.71
N ARG A 62 -21.40 9.02 -13.42
CA ARG A 62 -22.65 9.74 -13.61
C ARG A 62 -23.38 9.76 -12.28
N PHE A 63 -23.93 10.93 -11.93
CA PHE A 63 -24.68 11.11 -10.68
C PHE A 63 -26.19 11.11 -10.93
N ALA A 64 -26.94 10.69 -9.92
CA ALA A 64 -28.40 10.79 -9.95
C ALA A 64 -28.82 12.25 -10.18
N GLY A 65 -29.69 12.46 -11.17
CA GLY A 65 -30.17 13.80 -11.55
C GLY A 65 -29.28 14.56 -12.54
N VAL A 66 -28.04 14.13 -12.78
CA VAL A 66 -27.11 14.74 -13.75
C VAL A 66 -27.23 14.02 -15.09
N ARG A 67 -28.10 14.54 -15.98
CA ARG A 67 -28.51 13.84 -17.21
C ARG A 67 -28.00 14.46 -18.51
N ASP A 68 -27.39 15.63 -18.42
CA ASP A 68 -26.87 16.35 -19.58
C ASP A 68 -25.49 16.94 -19.31
N ARG A 69 -24.86 17.40 -20.40
CA ARG A 69 -23.52 17.98 -20.35
C ARG A 69 -23.45 19.25 -19.50
N ASN A 70 -24.49 20.08 -19.48
CA ASN A 70 -24.46 21.35 -18.77
C ASN A 70 -24.48 21.13 -17.26
N ALA A 71 -25.34 20.21 -16.79
CA ALA A 71 -25.38 19.79 -15.40
C ALA A 71 -24.05 19.17 -14.96
N ALA A 72 -23.43 18.34 -15.82
CA ALA A 72 -22.12 17.76 -15.53
C ALA A 72 -21.00 18.80 -15.45
N GLU A 73 -20.97 19.77 -16.38
CA GLU A 73 -19.98 20.87 -16.33
C GLU A 73 -20.16 21.77 -15.10
N ALA A 74 -21.39 21.94 -14.61
CA ALA A 74 -21.65 22.72 -13.39
C ALA A 74 -21.01 22.11 -12.13
N LEU A 75 -20.77 20.79 -12.14
CA LEU A 75 -20.11 20.08 -11.04
C LEU A 75 -18.57 20.09 -11.13
N ARG A 76 -18.00 20.64 -12.20
CA ARG A 76 -16.55 20.64 -12.41
C ARG A 76 -15.81 21.30 -11.25
N ASN A 77 -14.71 20.66 -10.84
CA ASN A 77 -13.87 21.02 -9.68
C ASN A 77 -14.49 20.81 -8.30
N THR A 78 -15.69 20.23 -8.21
CA THR A 78 -16.27 19.85 -6.92
C THR A 78 -15.49 18.66 -6.33
N LEU A 79 -15.13 18.73 -5.06
CA LEU A 79 -14.56 17.61 -4.32
C LEU A 79 -15.67 16.69 -3.83
N LEU A 80 -15.43 15.39 -3.92
CA LEU A 80 -16.29 14.34 -3.39
C LEU A 80 -15.70 13.86 -2.07
N ILE A 81 -16.55 13.82 -1.05
CA ILE A 81 -16.15 13.54 0.33
C ILE A 81 -16.98 12.35 0.82
N ALA A 82 -16.30 11.28 1.22
CA ALA A 82 -16.92 10.13 1.88
C ALA A 82 -16.91 10.35 3.40
N ASP A 83 -17.95 9.87 4.09
CA ASP A 83 -17.91 9.70 5.53
C ASP A 83 -17.54 8.23 5.81
N VAL A 84 -16.35 8.03 6.35
CA VAL A 84 -15.76 6.72 6.63
C VAL A 84 -15.81 6.49 8.14
N ASP A 85 -16.26 5.33 8.60
CA ASP A 85 -16.20 5.04 10.03
C ASP A 85 -14.71 4.87 10.41
N PRO A 86 -14.16 5.66 11.36
CA PRO A 86 -12.76 5.48 11.77
C PRO A 86 -12.47 4.06 12.32
N ASP A 87 -13.50 3.35 12.78
CA ASP A 87 -13.38 1.98 13.27
C ASP A 87 -13.53 0.92 12.16
N GLU A 88 -13.74 1.33 10.89
CA GLU A 88 -13.77 0.43 9.74
C GLU A 88 -12.41 -0.23 9.56
N ARG A 89 -12.37 -1.56 9.64
CA ARG A 89 -11.14 -2.37 9.46
C ARG A 89 -11.21 -3.06 8.10
N PRO A 90 -10.06 -3.23 7.41
CA PRO A 90 -9.99 -4.08 6.22
C PRO A 90 -10.51 -5.50 6.48
N GLU A 91 -10.86 -6.20 5.40
CA GLU A 91 -11.42 -7.56 5.50
C GLU A 91 -10.38 -8.57 6.00
N GLU A 92 -9.10 -8.33 5.72
CA GLU A 92 -7.98 -9.16 6.18
C GLU A 92 -7.39 -8.62 7.50
N PRO A 93 -7.04 -9.50 8.46
CA PRO A 93 -6.60 -9.10 9.80
C PRO A 93 -5.23 -8.40 9.84
N ASP A 94 -4.41 -8.55 8.80
CA ASP A 94 -3.06 -8.00 8.68
C ASP A 94 -2.97 -6.88 7.64
N GLU A 95 -4.13 -6.33 7.28
CA GLU A 95 -4.31 -5.25 6.33
C GLU A 95 -4.76 -4.01 7.09
N TYR A 96 -4.14 -2.88 6.80
CA TYR A 96 -4.34 -1.64 7.53
C TYR A 96 -4.46 -0.48 6.55
N TYR A 97 -5.37 0.45 6.86
CA TYR A 97 -5.44 1.70 6.10
C TYR A 97 -4.37 2.68 6.57
N ASP A 98 -3.78 3.43 5.65
CA ASP A 98 -2.74 4.43 5.95
C ASP A 98 -3.16 5.39 7.08
N HIS A 99 -4.41 5.84 7.06
CA HIS A 99 -4.93 6.79 8.04
C HIS A 99 -5.07 6.19 9.46
N GLN A 100 -5.05 4.85 9.59
CA GLN A 100 -5.01 4.16 10.87
C GLN A 100 -3.57 4.02 11.38
N LEU A 101 -2.58 4.06 10.48
CA LEU A 101 -1.15 3.88 10.78
C LEU A 101 -0.43 5.20 11.01
N VAL A 102 -0.82 6.26 10.31
CA VAL A 102 -0.28 7.60 10.55
C VAL A 102 -0.55 8.02 12.00
N ASP A 103 0.41 8.73 12.59
CA ASP A 103 0.45 9.16 13.98
C ASP A 103 0.65 8.06 15.04
N LEU A 104 0.79 6.79 14.67
CA LEU A 104 1.18 5.74 15.62
C LEU A 104 2.63 5.90 16.09
N ASP A 105 2.86 5.62 17.37
CA ASP A 105 4.21 5.62 17.95
C ASP A 105 4.94 4.31 17.60
N VAL A 106 6.16 4.41 17.08
CA VAL A 106 6.99 3.26 16.70
C VAL A 106 7.95 2.94 17.83
N VAL A 107 7.91 1.71 18.32
CA VAL A 107 8.71 1.23 19.44
C VAL A 107 9.44 -0.07 19.11
N LEU A 108 10.62 -0.26 19.70
CA LEU A 108 11.31 -1.55 19.67
C LEU A 108 10.62 -2.56 20.60
N ALA A 109 10.89 -3.85 20.41
CA ALA A 109 10.37 -4.91 21.27
C ALA A 109 10.75 -4.79 22.76
N ASP A 110 11.80 -4.03 23.10
CA ASP A 110 12.17 -3.71 24.49
C ASP A 110 11.46 -2.48 25.08
N GLY A 111 10.57 -1.85 24.29
CA GLY A 111 9.81 -0.66 24.64
C GLY A 111 10.54 0.65 24.35
N THR A 112 11.72 0.64 23.74
CA THR A 112 12.43 1.87 23.36
C THR A 112 11.68 2.59 22.23
N GLU A 113 11.37 3.87 22.43
CA GLU A 113 10.75 4.71 21.41
C GLU A 113 11.72 5.01 20.26
N VAL A 114 11.25 4.83 19.03
CA VAL A 114 11.97 5.16 17.79
C VAL A 114 11.52 6.50 17.24
N GLY A 115 10.20 6.72 17.19
CA GLY A 115 9.61 7.91 16.57
C GLY A 115 8.12 7.72 16.30
N ARG A 116 7.58 8.53 15.38
CA ARG A 116 6.18 8.49 14.98
C ARG A 116 6.02 8.36 13.47
N ILE A 117 5.04 7.58 13.02
CA ILE A 117 4.72 7.45 11.60
C ILE A 117 4.10 8.76 11.09
N THR A 118 4.73 9.37 10.09
CA THR A 118 4.22 10.59 9.45
C THR A 118 3.53 10.30 8.12
N GLU A 119 3.96 9.24 7.42
CA GLU A 119 3.45 8.83 6.12
C GLU A 119 3.70 7.33 5.90
N VAL A 120 2.84 6.70 5.10
CA VAL A 120 3.09 5.39 4.49
C VAL A 120 3.45 5.61 3.02
N SER A 121 4.64 5.21 2.62
CA SER A 121 5.16 5.39 1.27
C SER A 121 5.02 4.11 0.44
N HIS A 122 4.16 4.16 -0.57
CA HIS A 122 3.93 3.04 -1.47
C HIS A 122 4.94 3.00 -2.62
N LEU A 123 5.92 2.10 -2.54
CA LEU A 123 6.83 1.83 -3.65
C LEU A 123 6.31 0.65 -4.48
N PRO A 124 6.74 0.48 -5.75
CA PRO A 124 6.21 -0.57 -6.63
C PRO A 124 6.32 -2.02 -6.13
N TYR A 125 7.15 -2.27 -5.11
CA TYR A 125 7.44 -3.61 -4.60
C TYR A 125 7.24 -3.78 -3.09
N GLN A 126 7.16 -2.68 -2.34
CA GLN A 126 7.04 -2.70 -0.88
C GLN A 126 6.56 -1.35 -0.36
N ASP A 127 5.88 -1.38 0.78
CA ASP A 127 5.48 -0.19 1.51
C ASP A 127 6.49 0.13 2.61
N LEU A 128 6.71 1.42 2.86
CA LEU A 128 7.63 1.92 3.87
C LEU A 128 6.91 2.85 4.83
N PHE A 129 7.13 2.68 6.14
CA PHE A 129 6.82 3.73 7.10
C PHE A 129 7.88 4.81 7.02
N VAL A 130 7.43 6.05 6.85
CA VAL A 130 8.23 7.25 7.08
C VAL A 130 8.06 7.62 8.55
N VAL A 131 9.14 7.49 9.33
CA VAL A 131 9.11 7.68 10.78
C VAL A 131 9.98 8.87 11.16
N GLU A 132 9.35 9.89 11.75
CA GLU A 132 10.05 11.05 12.32
C GLU A 132 10.53 10.71 13.73
N ARG A 133 11.84 10.85 13.95
CA ARG A 133 12.48 10.66 15.26
C ARG A 133 12.42 11.94 16.09
N ALA A 134 12.64 11.80 17.39
CA ALA A 134 12.65 12.93 18.33
C ALA A 134 13.72 14.01 18.02
N ASP A 135 14.77 13.67 17.27
CA ASP A 135 15.80 14.62 16.82
C ASP A 135 15.45 15.32 15.48
N GLY A 136 14.26 15.04 14.93
CA GLY A 136 13.76 15.58 13.67
C GLY A 136 14.33 14.89 12.42
N THR A 137 15.08 13.79 12.57
CA THR A 137 15.51 12.98 11.44
C THR A 137 14.43 11.97 11.06
N GLU A 138 14.41 11.59 9.78
CA GLU A 138 13.49 10.58 9.26
C GLU A 138 14.21 9.23 9.08
N VAL A 139 13.50 8.14 9.38
CA VAL A 139 13.92 6.78 9.06
C VAL A 139 12.83 6.09 8.25
N LEU A 140 13.24 5.34 7.22
CA LEU A 140 12.35 4.53 6.40
C LEU A 140 12.40 3.09 6.89
N ILE A 141 11.25 2.55 7.31
CA ILE A 141 11.14 1.20 7.85
C ILE A 141 10.24 0.38 6.92
N PRO A 142 10.72 -0.73 6.35
CA PRO A 142 9.87 -1.60 5.53
C PRO A 142 8.71 -2.16 6.34
N PHE A 143 7.50 -2.05 5.80
CA PHE A 143 6.30 -2.60 6.43
C PHE A 143 6.10 -4.06 6.01
N VAL A 144 6.83 -4.96 6.68
CA VAL A 144 6.80 -6.41 6.48
C VAL A 144 6.76 -7.13 7.83
N GLU A 145 6.19 -8.33 7.89
CA GLU A 145 6.00 -9.10 9.14
C GLU A 145 7.32 -9.38 9.88
N GLU A 146 8.42 -9.48 9.14
CA GLU A 146 9.75 -9.76 9.68
C GLU A 146 10.30 -8.60 10.51
N ILE A 147 9.85 -7.38 10.24
CA ILE A 147 10.28 -6.16 10.91
C ILE A 147 9.17 -5.63 11.81
N VAL A 148 7.93 -5.61 11.35
CA VAL A 148 6.76 -5.09 12.06
C VAL A 148 6.00 -6.26 12.67
N THR A 149 6.20 -6.49 13.96
CA THR A 149 5.68 -7.68 14.65
C THR A 149 4.31 -7.49 15.28
N GLU A 150 3.90 -6.25 15.55
CA GLU A 150 2.62 -5.92 16.16
C GLU A 150 2.18 -4.51 15.75
N VAL A 151 0.92 -4.36 15.35
CA VAL A 151 0.24 -3.06 15.18
C VAL A 151 -0.93 -3.05 16.15
N ASP A 152 -0.87 -2.16 17.15
CA ASP A 152 -1.91 -2.00 18.16
C ASP A 152 -2.57 -0.63 17.98
N LEU A 153 -3.69 -0.62 17.27
CA LEU A 153 -4.47 0.58 16.99
C LEU A 153 -5.13 1.14 18.28
N ASP A 154 -5.46 0.28 19.24
CA ASP A 154 -6.09 0.69 20.50
C ASP A 154 -5.08 1.40 21.41
N ALA A 155 -3.83 0.89 21.45
CA ALA A 155 -2.73 1.51 22.18
C ALA A 155 -1.98 2.59 21.37
N GLN A 156 -2.40 2.84 20.13
CA GLN A 156 -1.78 3.77 19.17
C GLN A 156 -0.27 3.55 18.95
N ARG A 157 0.17 2.30 18.80
CA ARG A 157 1.59 1.96 18.66
C ARG A 157 1.88 0.83 17.67
N VAL A 158 3.09 0.83 17.14
CA VAL A 158 3.65 -0.24 16.31
C VAL A 158 4.93 -0.77 16.95
N VAL A 159 5.03 -2.09 17.12
CA VAL A 159 6.23 -2.76 17.65
C VAL A 159 7.05 -3.33 16.50
N ILE A 160 8.35 -3.00 16.49
CA ILE A 160 9.29 -3.45 15.47
C ILE A 160 10.50 -4.21 16.04
N VAL A 161 11.04 -5.12 15.22
CA VAL A 161 12.30 -5.86 15.45
C VAL A 161 13.21 -5.65 14.22
N PRO A 162 13.82 -4.45 14.08
CA PRO A 162 14.62 -4.13 12.91
C PRO A 162 15.95 -4.91 12.91
N PRO A 163 16.48 -5.28 11.72
CA PRO A 163 17.83 -5.80 11.63
C PRO A 163 18.89 -4.75 12.04
N PRO A 164 20.08 -5.18 12.50
CA PRO A 164 21.17 -4.26 12.84
C PRO A 164 21.52 -3.33 11.68
N GLY A 165 21.67 -2.03 11.97
CA GLY A 165 21.99 -1.01 10.97
C GLY A 165 20.79 -0.40 10.25
N LEU A 166 19.57 -0.89 10.46
CA LEU A 166 18.38 -0.25 9.88
C LEU A 166 18.02 1.05 10.61
N ILE A 167 18.12 1.03 11.94
CA ILE A 167 17.73 2.16 12.80
C ILE A 167 18.92 2.71 13.59
N ASP A 168 19.86 1.85 13.96
CA ASP A 168 21.06 2.22 14.71
C ASP A 168 22.29 2.34 13.80
N ASP A 169 23.38 2.87 14.35
CA ASP A 169 24.66 3.00 13.64
C ASP A 169 25.41 1.64 13.52
N ARG A 170 24.74 0.51 13.77
CA ARG A 170 25.36 -0.82 13.84
C ARG A 170 25.10 -1.64 12.58
N ALA A 171 25.46 -1.09 11.42
CA ALA A 171 25.45 -1.84 10.17
C ALA A 171 26.46 -3.00 10.23
N VAL A 172 25.96 -4.23 10.23
CA VAL A 172 26.81 -5.43 10.11
C VAL A 172 27.05 -5.68 8.63
N ILE A 173 28.27 -5.41 8.16
CA ILE A 173 28.66 -5.78 6.80
C ILE A 173 28.86 -7.29 6.77
N ALA A 174 27.85 -8.00 6.28
CA ALA A 174 28.00 -9.41 5.93
C ALA A 174 28.99 -9.51 4.76
N THR A 175 30.26 -9.79 5.04
CA THR A 175 31.18 -10.16 3.97
C THR A 175 30.85 -11.58 3.52
N ALA A 176 30.63 -11.76 2.22
CA ALA A 176 30.26 -13.05 1.61
C ALA A 176 31.32 -14.17 1.75
N ARG A 177 32.31 -14.04 2.64
CA ARG A 177 33.37 -15.03 2.88
C ARG A 177 33.33 -15.69 4.26
N GLU A 178 32.52 -15.22 5.21
CA GLU A 178 32.54 -15.78 6.57
C GLU A 178 31.50 -16.91 6.79
N ALA A 179 30.57 -17.13 5.86
CA ALA A 179 29.62 -18.24 5.92
C ALA A 179 30.22 -19.61 5.52
N GLU A 180 31.35 -19.65 4.81
CA GLU A 180 31.96 -20.92 4.33
C GLU A 180 33.13 -21.42 5.20
N ALA A 181 33.73 -20.59 6.06
CA ALA A 181 34.89 -20.99 6.87
C ALA A 181 34.53 -21.82 8.11
N GLY A 182 33.25 -21.88 8.50
CA GLY A 182 32.78 -22.63 9.68
C GLY A 182 32.44 -24.11 9.43
N ARG A 183 32.52 -24.59 8.17
CA ARG A 183 32.12 -25.98 7.82
C ARG A 183 33.23 -26.85 7.24
N ALA A 184 34.46 -26.35 7.12
CA ALA A 184 35.60 -27.11 6.59
C ALA A 184 36.61 -27.45 7.71
N GLY A 185 36.33 -28.50 8.48
CA GLY A 185 37.23 -28.89 9.58
C GLY A 185 36.91 -30.20 10.29
N THR A 186 36.70 -31.31 9.56
CA THR A 186 37.18 -32.66 9.93
C THR A 186 36.81 -33.66 8.83
N GLY A 187 37.83 -34.16 8.12
CA GLY A 187 37.66 -35.18 7.08
C GLY A 187 37.87 -36.60 7.58
N HIS A 188 37.27 -37.56 6.87
CA HIS A 188 37.89 -38.85 6.58
C HIS A 188 37.30 -39.43 5.28
N GLY A 189 38.15 -40.05 4.43
CA GLY A 189 37.86 -40.52 3.07
C GLY A 189 36.80 -41.63 2.98
N THR A 190 36.37 -42.10 1.80
CA THR A 190 37.21 -42.67 0.73
C THR A 190 36.41 -42.85 -0.58
N ALA A 191 37.05 -42.53 -1.70
CA ALA A 191 37.02 -43.03 -3.10
C ALA A 191 35.77 -43.62 -3.82
N ALA A 192 35.78 -43.28 -5.13
CA ALA A 192 35.29 -43.99 -6.33
C ALA A 192 33.80 -43.81 -6.70
N ASP A 193 33.36 -43.66 -7.95
CA ASP A 193 33.94 -43.45 -9.30
C ASP A 193 32.71 -43.21 -10.24
N GLY A 194 32.87 -42.63 -11.44
CA GLY A 194 31.91 -42.84 -12.54
C GLY A 194 31.10 -41.65 -13.13
N ALA A 195 31.73 -40.96 -14.09
CA ALA A 195 31.26 -40.67 -15.46
C ALA A 195 29.87 -40.03 -15.80
N ALA A 196 30.00 -38.87 -16.49
CA ALA A 196 29.44 -38.50 -17.81
C ALA A 196 28.00 -37.95 -17.99
N GLY A 197 27.91 -36.76 -18.62
CA GLY A 197 27.18 -36.60 -19.89
C GLY A 197 26.16 -35.45 -20.04
N GLY A 198 26.53 -34.41 -20.82
CA GLY A 198 25.66 -33.58 -21.70
C GLY A 198 24.59 -32.70 -21.05
N THR A 199 23.94 -31.71 -21.67
CA THR A 199 24.08 -30.90 -22.88
C THR A 199 23.09 -29.73 -22.69
N ALA A 200 23.38 -28.59 -23.31
CA ALA A 200 22.59 -27.35 -23.30
C ALA A 200 21.11 -27.49 -23.69
N ALA A 201 20.27 -26.58 -23.17
CA ALA A 201 19.13 -26.03 -23.90
C ALA A 201 18.74 -24.65 -23.35
N ASP A 202 18.69 -23.72 -24.30
CA ASP A 202 18.09 -22.38 -24.30
C ASP A 202 16.55 -22.46 -24.25
N GLY A 203 15.89 -21.38 -23.81
CA GLY A 203 14.43 -21.25 -23.92
C GLY A 203 13.82 -20.26 -22.93
N GLY A 204 13.57 -19.03 -23.39
CA GLY A 204 12.89 -17.99 -22.62
C GLY A 204 11.36 -18.06 -22.60
N ALA A 205 10.76 -17.31 -21.67
CA ALA A 205 9.40 -16.76 -21.69
C ALA A 205 9.33 -15.73 -20.54
N ARG A 206 9.35 -14.41 -20.80
CA ARG A 206 8.17 -13.52 -20.92
C ARG A 206 6.92 -14.04 -20.21
N GLY A 207 6.64 -13.46 -19.05
CA GLY A 207 5.33 -13.45 -18.39
C GLY A 207 5.10 -12.07 -17.79
N ASP A 208 4.25 -11.28 -18.44
CA ASP A 208 3.59 -10.09 -17.87
C ASP A 208 2.74 -10.55 -16.68
N GLY A 209 3.02 -10.01 -15.49
CA GLY A 209 2.17 -10.16 -14.30
C GLY A 209 1.16 -9.00 -14.20
N PRO A 210 -0.08 -9.25 -13.75
CA PRO A 210 -1.08 -8.20 -13.59
C PRO A 210 -0.69 -7.26 -12.44
N GLY A 211 -0.92 -5.96 -12.66
CA GLY A 211 -0.71 -4.93 -11.64
C GLY A 211 -1.55 -5.21 -10.41
N ARG A 212 -0.90 -5.18 -9.25
CA ARG A 212 -1.55 -5.28 -7.94
C ARG A 212 -2.31 -3.99 -7.65
N ASP A 213 -3.51 -4.15 -7.09
CA ASP A 213 -4.33 -3.08 -6.57
C ASP A 213 -3.56 -2.30 -5.50
N ALA A 214 -3.66 -0.98 -5.54
CA ALA A 214 -3.00 -0.08 -4.61
C ALA A 214 -4.07 0.47 -3.67
N GLY A 215 -4.10 -0.03 -2.45
CA GLY A 215 -5.00 0.50 -1.43
C GLY A 215 -4.97 -0.21 -0.09
N ASP A 216 -4.31 -1.36 -0.05
CA ASP A 216 -4.19 -2.18 1.13
C ASP A 216 -2.73 -2.49 1.40
N VAL A 217 -2.24 -2.11 2.58
CA VAL A 217 -0.89 -2.49 2.98
C VAL A 217 -0.96 -3.76 3.80
N ARG A 218 -0.45 -4.84 3.22
CA ARG A 218 -0.33 -6.15 3.85
C ARG A 218 1.11 -6.35 4.29
N ALA A 219 1.29 -6.83 5.50
CA ALA A 219 2.58 -7.38 5.90
C ALA A 219 2.85 -8.62 5.02
N ALA A 220 3.86 -8.56 4.16
CA ALA A 220 4.08 -9.59 3.16
C ALA A 220 4.52 -10.92 3.82
N GLY A 221 3.61 -11.88 3.91
CA GLY A 221 3.89 -13.26 4.34
C GLY A 221 4.60 -14.06 3.25
N ASP A 222 5.65 -14.78 3.64
CA ASP A 222 6.45 -15.67 2.78
C ASP A 222 5.56 -16.82 2.24
N GLY A 223 5.53 -16.98 0.92
CA GLY A 223 4.74 -18.03 0.26
C GLY A 223 5.34 -19.42 0.51
N ASP A 224 4.65 -20.25 1.30
CA ASP A 224 4.98 -21.68 1.49
C ASP A 224 4.71 -22.44 0.17
N ASP A 225 5.80 -22.80 -0.51
CA ASP A 225 5.86 -23.66 -1.69
C ASP A 225 5.50 -25.10 -1.30
N ARG A 226 4.36 -25.63 -1.79
CA ARG A 226 4.03 -27.07 -1.77
C ARG A 226 3.31 -27.54 -3.01
#